data_AF-A0A532TP70-F1
#
_entry.id   AF-A0A532TP70-F1
#
_cell.length_a   1.000
_cell.length_b   1.000
_cell.length_c   1.000
_cell.angle_alpha   90.00
_cell.angle_beta   90.00
_cell.angle_gamma   90.00
#
_symmetry.space_group_name_H-M   'P 1'
#
loop_
_entity.id
_entity.type
_entity.pdbx_description
1 polymer ?
#
loop_
_entity_poly.entity_id
_entity_poly.type
_entity_poly.pdbx_seq_one_letter_code
_entity_poly.pdbx_strand_id
1 'polypeptide(L)'
;MVKTNRFLKKKTAYIILGIGTICLILGPVFGIVLDKMTIYDSKTEIIKEDSADGMKEAFAYPVTLNKDQKLIIVISDFYPNSTVTIIILANSAYQRAYSMNSTTSGVTGLQFVYSKFGYGTSPAGSTDEANSLTLPNDGIYFYIEFMGDTAGYSLISWPGDYYVVVYGSNSGPASDINVLFDIQIKVDGPGETLYNIFILIGVLIILIYLMVALISVLKANYLR
;
A
#
# COMPACT_ATOMS: atom_id res chain seq x y z
N MET A 1 -3.42 16.06 57.05
CA MET A 1 -2.22 15.22 56.82
C MET A 1 -2.67 13.89 56.22
N VAL A 2 -2.86 13.83 54.89
CA VAL A 2 -3.35 12.62 54.21
C VAL A 2 -2.15 11.72 53.94
N LYS A 3 -2.04 10.62 54.69
CA LYS A 3 -1.08 9.53 54.39
C LYS A 3 -1.53 8.85 53.10
N THR A 4 -1.14 9.39 51.95
CA THR A 4 -1.30 8.68 50.68
C THR A 4 -0.40 7.44 50.74
N ASN A 5 -1.03 6.27 50.71
CA ASN A 5 -0.44 4.97 51.00
C ASN A 5 0.77 4.70 50.08
N ARG A 6 1.96 4.42 50.66
CA ARG A 6 3.21 4.15 49.92
C ARG A 6 3.07 3.03 48.86
N PHE A 7 2.13 2.11 49.09
CA PHE A 7 1.75 1.02 48.18
C PHE A 7 0.99 1.48 46.92
N LEU A 8 0.12 2.49 47.03
CA LEU A 8 -0.61 3.06 45.90
C LEU A 8 0.37 3.73 44.92
N LYS A 9 1.39 4.46 45.42
CA LYS A 9 2.44 5.06 44.57
C LYS A 9 3.26 4.03 43.78
N LYS A 10 3.57 2.87 44.37
CA LYS A 10 4.31 1.79 43.70
C LYS A 10 3.48 1.12 42.61
N LYS A 11 2.21 0.79 42.88
CA LYS A 11 1.32 0.19 41.88
C LYS A 11 1.09 1.11 40.68
N THR A 12 0.84 2.40 40.92
CA THR A 12 0.66 3.39 39.84
C THR A 12 1.94 3.57 39.01
N ALA A 13 3.12 3.53 39.63
CA ALA A 13 4.40 3.58 38.92
C ALA A 13 4.60 2.40 37.96
N TYR A 14 4.30 1.17 38.41
CA TYR A 14 4.41 -0.01 37.56
C TYR A 14 3.41 0.02 36.40
N ILE A 15 2.21 0.57 36.61
CA ILE A 15 1.22 0.72 35.54
C ILE A 15 1.72 1.72 34.49
N ILE A 16 2.25 2.87 34.90
CA ILE A 16 2.74 3.91 33.97
C ILE A 16 3.94 3.39 33.16
N LEU A 17 4.92 2.76 33.83
CA LEU A 17 6.06 2.14 33.15
C LEU A 17 5.62 0.99 32.25
N GLY A 18 4.63 0.20 32.68
CA GLY A 18 4.05 -0.87 31.87
C GLY A 18 3.44 -0.35 30.58
N ILE A 19 2.63 0.72 30.64
CA ILE A 19 2.03 1.36 29.46
C ILE A 19 3.12 1.91 28.53
N GLY A 20 4.12 2.61 29.07
CA GLY A 20 5.24 3.13 28.27
C GLY A 20 5.98 2.02 27.51
N THR A 21 6.32 0.93 28.20
CA THR A 21 6.97 -0.23 27.58
C THR A 21 6.08 -0.91 26.54
N ILE A 22 4.77 -1.05 26.81
CA ILE A 22 3.81 -1.59 25.83
C ILE A 22 3.78 -0.73 24.56
N CYS A 23 3.75 0.60 24.68
CA CYS A 23 3.81 1.49 23.52
C CYS A 23 5.11 1.30 22.71
N LEU A 24 6.26 1.13 23.39
CA LEU A 24 7.54 0.88 22.73
C LEU A 24 7.60 -0.49 22.00
N ILE A 25 6.89 -1.50 22.50
CA ILE A 25 6.82 -2.83 21.86
C ILE A 25 5.81 -2.82 20.71
N LEU A 26 4.65 -2.19 20.90
CA LEU A 26 3.59 -2.15 19.90
C LEU A 26 3.94 -1.26 18.71
N GLY A 27 4.75 -0.21 18.90
CA GLY A 27 5.20 0.66 17.80
C GLY A 27 5.84 -0.10 16.63
N PRO A 28 6.92 -0.87 16.85
CA PRO A 28 7.52 -1.76 15.84
C PRO A 28 6.52 -2.71 15.19
N VAL A 29 5.65 -3.33 16.00
CA VAL A 29 4.67 -4.31 15.50
C VAL A 29 3.66 -3.65 14.56
N PHE A 30 3.02 -2.56 14.98
CA PHE A 30 2.10 -1.82 14.12
C PHE A 30 2.79 -1.19 12.93
N GLY A 31 4.02 -0.72 13.11
CA GLY A 31 4.84 -0.19 12.03
C GLY A 31 5.01 -1.17 10.89
N ILE A 32 5.44 -2.39 11.19
CA ILE A 32 5.66 -3.44 10.19
C ILE A 32 4.34 -3.94 9.60
N VAL A 33 3.33 -4.17 10.44
CA VAL A 33 2.06 -4.77 10.02
C VAL A 33 1.25 -3.82 9.14
N LEU A 34 1.34 -2.52 9.38
CA LEU A 34 0.58 -1.49 8.66
C LEU A 34 1.43 -0.70 7.67
N ASP A 35 2.64 -1.18 7.35
CA ASP A 35 3.53 -0.58 6.37
C ASP A 35 2.92 -0.59 4.97
N LYS A 36 2.24 -1.69 4.62
CA LYS A 36 1.52 -1.85 3.35
C LYS A 36 0.11 -2.36 3.59
N MET A 37 -0.86 -1.66 3.04
CA MET A 37 -2.27 -2.01 3.16
C MET A 37 -2.75 -2.54 1.81
N THR A 38 -3.15 -3.82 1.78
CA THR A 38 -3.88 -4.38 0.64
C THR A 38 -5.28 -3.79 0.62
N ILE A 39 -5.59 -3.05 -0.43
CA ILE A 39 -6.90 -2.40 -0.64
C ILE A 39 -7.79 -3.21 -1.59
N TYR A 40 -7.18 -4.05 -2.42
CA TYR A 40 -7.89 -4.99 -3.29
C TYR A 40 -7.07 -6.27 -3.47
N ASP A 41 -7.73 -7.42 -3.43
CA ASP A 41 -7.12 -8.74 -3.61
C ASP A 41 -8.14 -9.68 -4.26
N SER A 42 -7.88 -10.06 -5.51
CA SER A 42 -8.69 -11.02 -6.25
C SER A 42 -7.79 -12.10 -6.83
N LYS A 43 -8.06 -13.34 -6.47
CA LYS A 43 -7.37 -14.54 -6.96
C LYS A 43 -7.88 -15.03 -8.30
N THR A 44 -9.00 -14.49 -8.80
CA THR A 44 -9.54 -14.80 -10.13
C THR A 44 -10.54 -13.70 -10.46
N GLU A 45 -10.03 -12.61 -11.01
CA GLU A 45 -10.86 -11.58 -11.61
C GLU A 45 -11.24 -12.00 -13.03
N ILE A 46 -12.47 -11.71 -13.43
CA ILE A 46 -13.01 -12.09 -14.73
C ILE A 46 -13.50 -10.83 -15.44
N ILE A 47 -12.93 -10.56 -16.60
CA ILE A 47 -13.42 -9.56 -17.54
C ILE A 47 -13.82 -10.25 -18.84
N LYS A 48 -14.55 -9.54 -19.71
CA LYS A 48 -14.87 -10.03 -21.05
C LYS A 48 -13.78 -9.65 -22.03
N GLU A 49 -13.65 -10.41 -23.11
CA GLU A 49 -12.79 -10.08 -24.25
C GLU A 49 -13.07 -8.67 -24.82
N ASP A 50 -14.34 -8.25 -24.79
CA ASP A 50 -14.78 -6.89 -25.19
C ASP A 50 -14.16 -5.76 -24.33
N SER A 51 -13.46 -6.10 -23.22
CA SER A 51 -12.74 -5.13 -22.39
C SER A 51 -11.65 -4.35 -23.14
N ALA A 52 -11.12 -4.89 -24.23
CA ALA A 52 -10.20 -4.17 -25.11
C ALA A 52 -10.90 -3.10 -25.95
N ASP A 53 -12.19 -3.30 -26.28
CA ASP A 53 -12.95 -2.46 -27.20
C ASP A 53 -13.65 -1.28 -26.52
N GLY A 54 -13.85 -1.34 -25.20
CA GLY A 54 -14.47 -0.26 -24.45
C GLY A 54 -14.10 -0.23 -22.97
N MET A 55 -13.76 0.97 -22.50
CA MET A 55 -13.43 1.27 -21.10
C MET A 55 -14.51 0.83 -20.08
N LYS A 56 -15.78 0.69 -20.50
CA LYS A 56 -16.86 0.24 -19.62
C LYS A 56 -16.84 -1.25 -19.32
N GLU A 57 -16.24 -2.05 -20.19
CA GLU A 57 -16.12 -3.51 -20.03
C GLU A 57 -14.78 -3.90 -19.40
N ALA A 58 -13.84 -2.95 -19.27
CA ALA A 58 -12.57 -3.14 -18.59
C ALA A 58 -12.72 -3.14 -17.07
N PHE A 59 -11.87 -3.91 -16.38
CA PHE A 59 -11.73 -3.81 -14.94
C PHE A 59 -11.13 -2.44 -14.61
N ALA A 60 -11.69 -1.75 -13.62
CA ALA A 60 -11.19 -0.47 -13.16
C ALA A 60 -11.34 -0.34 -11.65
N TYR A 61 -10.23 -0.12 -10.94
CA TYR A 61 -10.22 0.07 -9.50
C TYR A 61 -9.70 1.47 -9.13
N PRO A 62 -10.48 2.28 -8.40
CA PRO A 62 -10.06 3.62 -7.98
C PRO A 62 -9.04 3.54 -6.85
N VAL A 63 -8.01 4.39 -6.91
CA VAL A 63 -6.97 4.52 -5.89
C VAL A 63 -6.69 6.00 -5.64
N THR A 64 -6.64 6.41 -4.37
CA THR A 64 -6.18 7.74 -3.98
C THR A 64 -4.80 7.62 -3.35
N LEU A 65 -3.84 8.41 -3.83
CA LEU A 65 -2.49 8.51 -3.28
C LEU A 65 -2.29 9.86 -2.59
N ASN A 66 -1.87 9.83 -1.33
CA ASN A 66 -1.36 11.00 -0.65
C ASN A 66 0.11 11.23 -1.00
N LYS A 67 0.64 12.37 -0.54
CA LYS A 67 2.04 12.70 -0.74
C LYS A 67 2.93 11.61 -0.14
N ASP A 68 3.96 11.24 -0.90
CA ASP A 68 4.96 10.22 -0.57
C ASP A 68 4.40 8.79 -0.40
N GLN A 69 3.15 8.53 -0.79
CA GLN A 69 2.59 7.17 -0.82
C GLN A 69 2.87 6.47 -2.14
N LYS A 70 3.26 5.20 -2.06
CA LYS A 70 3.40 4.30 -3.20
C LYS A 70 2.19 3.39 -3.37
N LEU A 71 1.75 3.27 -4.61
CA LEU A 71 0.89 2.22 -5.12
C LEU A 71 1.74 1.03 -5.56
N ILE A 72 1.36 -0.16 -5.11
CA ILE A 72 1.97 -1.42 -5.49
C ILE A 72 0.88 -2.31 -6.09
N ILE A 73 1.09 -2.78 -7.31
CA ILE A 73 0.19 -3.72 -7.98
C ILE A 73 0.95 -5.01 -8.23
N VAL A 74 0.38 -6.13 -7.82
CA VAL A 74 0.83 -7.46 -8.19
C VAL A 74 -0.22 -8.05 -9.12
N ILE A 75 0.16 -8.36 -10.35
CA ILE A 75 -0.76 -8.91 -11.35
C ILE A 75 -0.12 -10.14 -12.00
N SER A 76 -0.95 -11.12 -12.35
CA SER A 76 -0.51 -12.31 -13.08
C SER A 76 -1.63 -12.87 -13.93
N ASP A 77 -1.25 -13.45 -15.07
CA ASP A 77 -2.12 -14.23 -15.93
C ASP A 77 -1.56 -15.65 -16.04
N PHE A 78 -2.34 -16.62 -15.55
CA PHE A 78 -2.02 -18.05 -15.60
C PHE A 78 -2.94 -18.81 -16.56
N TYR A 79 -3.81 -18.10 -17.28
CA TYR A 79 -4.88 -18.72 -18.05
C TYR A 79 -4.48 -18.85 -19.51
N PRO A 80 -4.59 -20.06 -20.11
CA PRO A 80 -4.22 -20.26 -21.50
C PRO A 80 -5.09 -19.41 -22.41
N ASN A 81 -4.46 -18.83 -23.43
CA ASN A 81 -5.09 -17.96 -24.45
C ASN A 81 -5.59 -16.59 -23.94
N SER A 82 -5.51 -16.30 -22.64
CA SER A 82 -5.75 -14.95 -22.12
C SER A 82 -4.51 -14.10 -22.32
N THR A 83 -4.71 -12.84 -22.67
CA THR A 83 -3.66 -11.82 -22.66
C THR A 83 -4.20 -10.59 -21.97
N VAL A 84 -3.55 -10.18 -20.89
CA VAL A 84 -4.00 -9.09 -20.04
C VAL A 84 -3.04 -7.92 -20.13
N THR A 85 -3.59 -6.72 -20.25
CA THR A 85 -2.87 -5.46 -20.27
C THR A 85 -3.34 -4.55 -19.15
N ILE A 86 -2.38 -3.98 -18.43
CA ILE A 86 -2.62 -3.03 -17.34
C ILE A 86 -2.12 -1.63 -17.72
N ILE A 87 -2.93 -0.64 -17.43
CA ILE A 87 -2.59 0.79 -17.50
C ILE A 87 -3.02 1.49 -16.21
N ILE A 88 -2.36 2.59 -15.86
CA ILE A 88 -2.76 3.46 -14.74
C ILE A 88 -3.18 4.79 -15.33
N LEU A 89 -4.34 5.32 -14.94
CA LEU A 89 -4.88 6.57 -15.44
C LEU A 89 -5.11 7.56 -14.32
N ALA A 90 -4.85 8.84 -14.56
CA ALA A 90 -5.39 9.89 -13.70
C ALA A 90 -6.93 9.86 -13.77
N ASN A 91 -7.61 10.19 -12.66
CA ASN A 91 -9.08 10.19 -12.59
C ASN A 91 -9.72 10.98 -13.74
N SER A 92 -9.19 12.17 -14.08
CA SER A 92 -9.71 12.97 -15.20
C SER A 92 -9.61 12.26 -16.56
N ALA A 93 -8.53 11.53 -16.82
CA ALA A 93 -8.34 10.76 -18.04
C ALA A 93 -9.28 9.55 -18.09
N TYR A 94 -9.40 8.82 -16.97
CA TYR A 94 -10.32 7.70 -16.84
C TYR A 94 -11.78 8.13 -17.05
N GLN A 95 -12.26 9.17 -16.37
CA GLN A 95 -13.65 9.63 -16.49
C GLN A 95 -13.98 10.03 -17.93
N ARG A 96 -13.05 10.70 -18.62
CA ARG A 96 -13.22 11.04 -20.03
C ARG A 96 -13.33 9.78 -20.89
N ALA A 97 -12.38 8.85 -20.77
CA ALA A 97 -12.37 7.61 -21.54
C ALA A 97 -13.63 6.76 -21.27
N TYR A 98 -14.04 6.63 -20.01
CA TYR A 98 -15.24 5.92 -19.60
C TYR A 98 -16.52 6.56 -20.16
N SER A 99 -16.64 7.89 -20.09
CA SER A 99 -17.81 8.61 -20.60
C SER A 99 -17.99 8.43 -22.11
N MET A 100 -16.89 8.38 -22.85
CA MET A 100 -16.86 8.16 -24.29
C MET A 100 -16.87 6.66 -24.67
N ASN A 101 -16.79 5.76 -23.68
CA ASN A 101 -16.49 4.34 -23.88
C ASN A 101 -15.35 4.11 -24.88
N SER A 102 -14.25 4.84 -24.69
CA SER A 102 -13.09 4.78 -25.59
C SER A 102 -12.50 3.38 -25.59
N THR A 103 -11.99 2.96 -26.76
CA THR A 103 -11.20 1.74 -26.91
C THR A 103 -9.99 1.80 -25.97
N THR A 104 -9.81 0.75 -25.17
CA THR A 104 -8.89 0.77 -24.02
C THR A 104 -7.43 0.86 -24.47
N SER A 105 -7.09 0.21 -25.59
CA SER A 105 -5.78 0.31 -26.25
C SER A 105 -5.48 1.70 -26.85
N GLY A 106 -6.51 2.53 -27.06
CA GLY A 106 -6.38 3.90 -27.56
C GLY A 106 -6.11 4.94 -26.47
N VAL A 107 -6.11 4.54 -25.20
CA VAL A 107 -5.89 5.43 -24.06
C VAL A 107 -4.45 5.27 -23.55
N THR A 108 -3.70 6.37 -23.53
CA THR A 108 -2.33 6.37 -23.00
C THR A 108 -2.33 6.40 -21.47
N GLY A 109 -1.71 5.41 -20.84
CA GLY A 109 -1.48 5.37 -19.40
C GLY A 109 -0.42 6.36 -18.90
N LEU A 110 -0.40 6.58 -17.59
CA LEU A 110 0.70 7.22 -16.87
C LEU A 110 1.89 6.26 -16.78
N GLN A 111 3.08 6.82 -16.66
CA GLN A 111 4.28 6.02 -16.52
C GLN A 111 4.37 5.41 -15.12
N PHE A 112 4.81 4.15 -15.07
CA PHE A 112 5.06 3.38 -13.87
C PHE A 112 6.31 2.52 -14.08
N VAL A 113 6.88 2.05 -12.98
CA VAL A 113 8.01 1.11 -13.02
C VAL A 113 7.54 -0.28 -12.66
N TYR A 114 8.16 -1.30 -13.24
CA TYR A 114 7.80 -2.69 -12.95
C TYR A 114 9.01 -3.61 -12.89
N SER A 115 8.81 -4.78 -12.30
CA SER A 115 9.73 -5.90 -12.33
C SER A 115 8.98 -7.23 -12.48
N LYS A 116 9.68 -8.22 -13.02
CA LYS A 116 9.16 -9.58 -13.27
C LYS A 116 9.57 -10.48 -12.12
N PHE A 117 8.67 -11.34 -11.63
CA PHE A 117 9.05 -12.37 -10.68
C PHE A 117 9.72 -13.53 -11.41
N GLY A 118 11.02 -13.74 -11.17
CA GLY A 118 11.66 -15.01 -11.49
C GLY A 118 11.22 -16.10 -10.51
N TYR A 119 11.09 -17.34 -10.98
CA TYR A 119 10.76 -18.48 -10.12
C TYR A 119 11.73 -18.56 -8.93
N GLY A 120 11.20 -18.51 -7.70
CA GLY A 120 12.00 -18.57 -6.47
C GLY A 120 12.72 -17.27 -6.06
N THR A 121 12.43 -16.13 -6.68
CA THR A 121 13.03 -14.83 -6.32
C THR A 121 11.98 -13.85 -5.82
N SER A 122 12.31 -13.11 -4.75
CA SER A 122 11.53 -11.95 -4.33
C SER A 122 11.72 -10.82 -5.36
N PRO A 123 10.70 -9.96 -5.57
CA PRO A 123 10.81 -8.88 -6.53
C PRO A 123 11.99 -7.98 -6.12
N ALA A 124 12.96 -7.85 -7.01
CA ALA A 124 13.99 -6.84 -6.88
C ALA A 124 13.37 -5.48 -7.25
N GLY A 125 13.96 -4.39 -6.74
CA GLY A 125 13.52 -3.02 -7.04
C GLY A 125 13.30 -2.83 -8.55
N SER A 126 12.27 -2.07 -8.90
CA SER A 126 11.76 -1.93 -10.26
C SER A 126 12.85 -1.54 -11.26
N THR A 127 12.99 -2.31 -12.34
CA THR A 127 14.10 -2.20 -13.30
C THR A 127 13.68 -1.65 -14.67
N ASP A 128 12.39 -1.68 -14.97
CA ASP A 128 11.83 -1.30 -16.26
C ASP A 128 10.74 -0.22 -16.07
N GLU A 129 10.53 0.59 -17.10
CA GLU A 129 9.50 1.64 -17.15
C GLU A 129 8.50 1.33 -18.28
N ALA A 130 7.22 1.54 -18.01
CA ALA A 130 6.16 1.41 -19.00
C ALA A 130 5.00 2.36 -18.68
N ASN A 131 4.19 2.67 -19.69
CA ASN A 131 2.89 3.32 -19.52
C ASN A 131 1.71 2.37 -19.80
N SER A 132 2.03 1.17 -20.26
CA SER A 132 1.13 0.05 -20.52
C SER A 132 1.95 -1.22 -20.47
N LEU A 133 1.46 -2.24 -19.76
CA LEU A 133 2.16 -3.51 -19.61
C LEU A 133 1.23 -4.66 -19.99
N THR A 134 1.55 -5.32 -21.09
CA THR A 134 0.89 -6.57 -21.50
C THR A 134 1.64 -7.75 -20.89
N LEU A 135 0.93 -8.59 -20.16
CA LEU A 135 1.47 -9.78 -19.53
C LEU A 135 1.70 -10.86 -20.61
N PRO A 136 2.86 -11.54 -20.59
CA PRO A 136 3.08 -12.72 -21.43
C PRO A 136 2.25 -13.90 -20.90
N ASN A 137 1.84 -14.79 -21.80
CA ASN A 137 1.01 -15.98 -21.53
C ASN A 137 1.82 -17.12 -20.85
N ASP A 138 2.69 -16.76 -19.91
CA ASP A 138 3.75 -17.63 -19.37
C ASP A 138 3.55 -17.93 -17.88
N GLY A 139 2.48 -17.41 -17.25
CA GLY A 139 2.24 -17.62 -15.82
C GLY A 139 3.25 -16.89 -14.93
N ILE A 140 3.56 -15.63 -15.23
CA ILE A 140 4.54 -14.85 -14.48
C ILE A 140 3.84 -13.73 -13.73
N TYR A 141 4.19 -13.57 -12.45
CA TYR A 141 3.77 -12.41 -11.67
C TYR A 141 4.58 -11.18 -12.09
N PHE A 142 3.91 -10.04 -12.16
CA PHE A 142 4.50 -8.73 -12.33
C PHE A 142 4.28 -7.90 -11.07
N TYR A 143 5.32 -7.19 -10.67
CA TYR A 143 5.29 -6.22 -9.57
C TYR A 143 5.40 -4.83 -10.18
N ILE A 144 4.41 -3.98 -9.96
CA ILE A 144 4.37 -2.60 -10.47
C ILE A 144 4.42 -1.65 -9.28
N GLU A 145 5.24 -0.61 -9.39
CA GLU A 145 5.27 0.52 -8.46
C GLU A 145 4.90 1.82 -9.15
N PHE A 146 4.09 2.62 -8.47
CA PHE A 146 3.62 3.91 -8.98
C PHE A 146 3.45 4.89 -7.83
N MET A 147 3.88 6.14 -8.01
CA MET A 147 3.69 7.22 -7.01
C MET A 147 2.99 8.45 -7.61
N GLY A 148 2.47 8.33 -8.83
CA GLY A 148 1.85 9.43 -9.57
C GLY A 148 2.50 9.71 -10.92
N ASP A 149 3.83 9.62 -11.00
CA ASP A 149 4.60 9.72 -12.24
C ASP A 149 6.01 9.10 -12.10
N THR A 150 6.79 9.10 -13.18
CA THR A 150 8.20 8.65 -13.19
C THR A 150 9.13 9.63 -13.91
N ALA A 151 10.42 9.57 -13.56
CA ALA A 151 11.50 10.11 -14.37
C ALA A 151 12.54 9.01 -14.59
N GLY A 152 12.43 8.31 -15.72
CA GLY A 152 13.15 7.04 -15.92
C GLY A 152 12.69 6.02 -14.88
N TYR A 153 13.65 5.37 -14.20
CA TYR A 153 13.33 4.39 -13.15
C TYR A 153 13.01 5.00 -11.78
N SER A 154 13.00 6.33 -11.66
CA SER A 154 12.72 7.01 -10.39
C SER A 154 11.24 7.34 -10.26
N LEU A 155 10.64 6.98 -9.13
CA LEU A 155 9.27 7.33 -8.78
C LEU A 155 9.19 8.81 -8.38
N ILE A 156 8.22 9.52 -8.95
CA ILE A 156 7.89 10.89 -8.56
C ILE A 156 6.59 10.85 -7.77
N SER A 157 6.60 11.40 -6.55
CA SER A 157 5.39 11.55 -5.77
C SER A 157 4.51 12.66 -6.35
N TRP A 158 3.40 12.24 -6.97
CA TRP A 158 2.31 13.10 -7.37
C TRP A 158 1.02 12.62 -6.71
N PRO A 159 0.55 13.27 -5.63
CA PRO A 159 -0.68 12.89 -4.95
C PRO A 159 -1.91 13.16 -5.83
N GLY A 160 -2.92 12.31 -5.75
CA GLY A 160 -4.14 12.43 -6.54
C GLY A 160 -4.98 11.17 -6.59
N ASP A 161 -6.06 11.25 -7.36
CA ASP A 161 -6.94 10.11 -7.64
C ASP A 161 -6.57 9.48 -8.99
N TYR A 162 -6.46 8.15 -8.97
CA TYR A 162 -6.03 7.33 -10.08
C TYR A 162 -6.96 6.13 -10.25
N TYR A 163 -6.88 5.50 -11.42
CA TYR A 163 -7.54 4.23 -11.71
C TYR A 163 -6.51 3.24 -12.22
N VAL A 164 -6.52 2.05 -11.61
CA VAL A 164 -5.85 0.88 -12.16
C VAL A 164 -6.84 0.22 -13.11
N VAL A 165 -6.51 0.20 -14.40
CA VAL A 165 -7.37 -0.37 -15.44
C VAL A 165 -6.70 -1.60 -16.02
N VAL A 166 -7.47 -2.68 -16.11
CA VAL A 166 -7.04 -3.96 -16.68
C VAL A 166 -8.02 -4.37 -17.76
N TYR A 167 -7.50 -4.64 -18.95
CA TYR A 167 -8.26 -5.13 -20.09
C TYR A 167 -7.49 -6.28 -20.76
N GLY A 168 -8.15 -7.04 -21.62
CA GLY A 168 -7.47 -8.13 -22.28
C GLY A 168 -8.26 -8.73 -23.42
N SER A 169 -7.68 -9.77 -24.00
CA SER A 169 -8.28 -10.55 -25.08
C SER A 169 -8.14 -12.04 -24.78
N ASN A 170 -9.05 -12.87 -25.32
CA ASN A 170 -8.95 -14.32 -25.24
C ASN A 170 -8.84 -14.90 -26.66
N SER A 171 -7.67 -15.46 -27.01
CA SER A 171 -7.45 -16.09 -28.33
C SER A 171 -7.98 -17.54 -28.41
N GLY A 172 -8.83 -17.95 -27.47
CA GLY A 172 -9.44 -19.26 -27.39
C GLY A 172 -10.61 -19.45 -28.36
N PRO A 173 -11.41 -20.52 -28.20
CA PRO A 173 -12.62 -20.72 -29.00
C PRO A 173 -13.60 -19.55 -28.80
N ALA A 174 -14.35 -19.16 -29.82
CA ALA A 174 -15.30 -18.03 -29.75
C ALA A 174 -16.40 -18.14 -28.68
N SER A 175 -16.58 -19.31 -28.06
CA SER A 175 -17.46 -19.51 -26.90
C SER A 175 -16.82 -19.11 -25.56
N ASP A 176 -15.50 -18.96 -25.51
CA ASP A 176 -14.72 -18.60 -24.34
C ASP A 176 -14.33 -17.12 -24.42
N ILE A 177 -15.26 -16.28 -23.97
CA ILE A 177 -15.14 -14.82 -24.01
C ILE A 177 -14.55 -14.24 -22.72
N ASN A 178 -14.18 -15.10 -21.77
CA ASN A 178 -13.70 -14.66 -20.46
C ASN A 178 -12.19 -14.49 -20.51
N VAL A 179 -11.70 -13.40 -19.94
CA VAL A 179 -10.28 -13.17 -19.69
C VAL A 179 -10.11 -13.15 -18.17
N LEU A 180 -9.21 -14.00 -17.67
CA LEU A 180 -9.04 -14.20 -16.24
C LEU A 180 -7.64 -13.76 -15.80
N PHE A 181 -7.54 -13.17 -14.61
CA PHE A 181 -6.26 -12.77 -14.02
C PHE A 181 -6.35 -12.68 -12.51
N ASP A 182 -5.20 -12.73 -11.85
CA ASP A 182 -5.09 -12.43 -10.44
C ASP A 182 -4.53 -11.02 -10.30
N ILE A 183 -5.10 -10.24 -9.38
CA ILE A 183 -4.60 -8.90 -9.08
C ILE A 183 -4.68 -8.63 -7.58
N GLN A 184 -3.63 -7.99 -7.09
CA GLN A 184 -3.55 -7.46 -5.75
C GLN A 184 -3.08 -6.01 -5.82
N ILE A 185 -3.83 -5.10 -5.23
CA ILE A 185 -3.54 -3.67 -5.18
C ILE A 185 -3.26 -3.29 -3.73
N LYS A 186 -2.11 -2.68 -3.49
CA LYS A 186 -1.62 -2.25 -2.19
C LYS A 186 -1.24 -0.78 -2.24
N VAL A 187 -1.40 -0.08 -1.12
CA VAL A 187 -0.88 1.27 -0.93
C VAL A 187 -0.05 1.30 0.36
N ASP A 188 0.99 2.11 0.38
CA ASP A 188 1.75 2.38 1.61
C ASP A 188 0.79 2.83 2.72
N GLY A 189 0.76 2.05 3.79
CA GLY A 189 -0.09 2.30 4.93
C GLY A 189 0.53 3.29 5.92
N PRO A 190 -0.19 3.62 7.00
CA PRO A 190 0.31 4.55 8.01
C PRO A 190 1.39 3.94 8.93
N GLY A 191 1.95 2.77 8.59
CA GLY A 191 2.88 2.00 9.42
C GLY A 191 4.02 2.84 9.98
N GLU A 192 4.80 3.50 9.13
CA GLU A 192 5.90 4.36 9.58
C GLU A 192 5.42 5.49 10.51
N THR A 193 4.29 6.11 10.20
CA THR A 193 3.71 7.17 11.03
C THR A 193 3.29 6.64 12.40
N LEU A 194 2.62 5.48 12.43
CA LEU A 194 2.20 4.82 13.67
C LEU A 194 3.41 4.36 14.49
N TYR A 195 4.42 3.79 13.86
CA TYR A 195 5.69 3.46 14.50
C TYR A 195 6.25 4.68 15.25
N ASN A 196 6.42 5.80 14.53
CA ASN A 196 6.98 7.02 15.10
C ASN A 196 6.12 7.58 16.25
N ILE A 197 4.80 7.58 16.11
CA ILE A 197 3.88 8.05 17.16
C ILE A 197 3.96 7.18 18.41
N PHE A 198 3.91 5.86 18.26
CA PHE A 198 3.94 4.93 19.40
C PHE A 198 5.27 4.97 20.14
N ILE A 199 6.39 5.06 19.41
CA ILE A 199 7.72 5.25 20.01
C ILE A 199 7.78 6.58 20.77
N LEU A 200 7.33 7.69 20.15
CA LEU A 200 7.34 9.01 20.77
C LEU A 200 6.51 9.04 22.06
N ILE A 201 5.30 8.49 22.05
CA ILE A 201 4.42 8.39 23.22
C ILE A 201 5.08 7.54 24.31
N GLY A 202 5.64 6.38 23.96
CA GLY A 202 6.33 5.49 24.89
C GLY A 202 7.50 6.19 25.59
N VAL A 203 8.34 6.89 24.83
CA VAL A 203 9.48 7.66 25.36
C VAL A 203 9.01 8.80 26.27
N LEU A 204 8.00 9.58 25.85
CA LEU A 204 7.46 10.68 26.64
C LEU A 204 6.91 10.22 28.00
N ILE A 205 6.16 9.10 28.02
CA ILE A 205 5.62 8.53 29.26
C ILE A 205 6.75 8.19 30.25
N ILE A 206 7.83 7.56 29.75
CA ILE A 206 8.98 7.17 30.58
C ILE A 206 9.72 8.40 31.09
N LEU A 207 9.97 9.40 30.23
CA LEU A 207 10.68 10.64 30.61
C LEU A 207 9.91 11.44 31.66
N ILE A 208 8.59 11.63 31.48
CA ILE A 208 7.74 12.32 32.44
C ILE A 208 7.79 11.61 33.79
N TYR A 209 7.69 10.27 33.79
CA TYR A 209 7.79 9.49 35.01
C TYR A 209 9.16 9.67 35.71
N LEU A 210 10.26 9.63 34.96
CA LEU A 210 11.61 9.85 35.50
C LEU A 210 11.77 11.24 36.10
N MET A 211 11.27 12.29 35.45
CA MET A 211 11.31 13.65 35.98
C MET A 211 10.51 13.79 37.28
N VAL A 212 9.29 13.23 37.34
CA VAL A 212 8.47 13.25 38.56
C VAL A 212 9.14 12.48 39.70
N ALA A 213 9.76 11.34 39.40
CA ALA A 213 10.53 10.57 40.36
C ALA A 213 11.74 11.38 40.89
N LEU A 214 12.50 12.02 39.99
CA LEU A 214 13.66 12.85 40.34
C LEU A 214 13.27 14.04 41.23
N ILE A 215 12.22 14.78 40.87
CA ILE A 215 11.68 15.89 41.67
C ILE A 215 11.27 15.41 43.06
N SER A 216 10.65 14.22 43.13
CA SER A 216 10.23 13.64 44.41
C SER A 216 11.43 13.30 45.31
N VAL A 217 12.52 12.79 44.73
CA VAL A 217 13.78 12.50 45.46
C VAL A 217 14.47 13.78 45.90
N LEU A 218 14.57 14.79 45.02
CA LEU A 218 15.18 16.08 45.34
C LEU A 218 14.42 16.79 46.47
N LYS A 219 13.08 16.80 46.45
CA LYS A 219 12.27 17.32 47.56
C LYS A 219 12.50 16.59 48.88
N ALA A 220 12.69 15.28 48.83
CA ALA A 220 12.92 14.49 50.04
C ALA A 220 14.30 14.73 50.67
N ASN A 221 15.31 15.04 49.85
CA ASN A 221 16.70 15.13 50.30
C ASN A 221 17.22 16.56 50.51
N TYR A 222 16.68 17.57 49.81
CA TYR A 222 17.28 18.92 49.77
C TYR A 222 16.35 20.08 50.14
N LEU A 223 15.02 19.87 50.22
CA LEU A 223 14.04 20.93 50.53
C LEU A 223 13.41 20.75 51.92
N ARG A 224 14.19 20.23 52.87
CA ARG A 224 13.79 20.13 54.29
C ARG A 224 14.22 21.36 55.06
#